data_AF-A0A4V2L0G9-F1
#
_entry.id   AF-A0A4V2L0G9-F1
#
_cell.length_a   1.000
_cell.length_b   1.000
_cell.length_c   1.000
_cell.angle_alpha   90.00
_cell.angle_beta   90.00
_cell.angle_gamma   90.00
#
_symmetry.space_group_name_H-M   'P 1'
#
loop_
_entity.id
_entity.type
_entity.pdbx_description
1 polymer ?
#
loop_
_entity_poly.entity_id
_entity_poly.type
_entity_poly.pdbx_seq_one_letter_code
_entity_poly.pdbx_strand_id
1 'polypeptide(L)'
;MYSIKRWSLNSPLEEKITQKEYVELKNAKETLSSGLAMEEKYEILISNYLDFEKECLNQMTDYMMRSDFIYERSFQTRLTLNTRFVNLLTSARLYVDQIRQHVGACAEDSEFAKTEIKTLMASMYDSIFEYRFMEAIRNFVQHRGLAIHKISYNGKWTSINEPDSELEYRILISAMKSKLSGDSAFKKGVYNDMPDEVNISEATRVYIAALNQIHSRARELTNQNLTIARSMISDVIDKYKPAKEEDNFGIEAIHFTNGTETLEVLERLPLMLEWDDMRLALYKKNKNISNLRKWVVTSSLNH
;
A
#
# COMPACT_ATOMS: atom_id res chain seq x y z
N MET A 1 22.56 -24.54 -21.85
CA MET A 1 22.08 -24.02 -23.15
C MET A 1 20.78 -23.28 -22.93
N TYR A 2 20.48 -22.29 -23.75
CA TYR A 2 19.33 -21.40 -23.56
C TYR A 2 18.54 -21.26 -24.87
N SER A 3 17.21 -21.22 -24.80
CA SER A 3 16.34 -20.94 -25.94
C SER A 3 15.07 -20.20 -25.53
N ILE A 4 14.46 -19.50 -26.48
CA ILE A 4 13.07 -19.06 -26.41
C ILE A 4 12.22 -20.13 -27.08
N LYS A 5 11.15 -20.54 -26.41
CA LYS A 5 10.18 -21.50 -26.91
C LYS A 5 8.80 -20.89 -26.98
N ARG A 6 8.18 -21.00 -28.16
CA ARG A 6 6.77 -20.71 -28.37
C ARG A 6 5.98 -22.01 -28.42
N TRP A 7 5.02 -22.10 -27.52
CA TRP A 7 3.97 -23.12 -27.55
C TRP A 7 2.80 -22.58 -28.36
N SER A 8 2.49 -23.22 -29.48
CA SER A 8 1.22 -23.03 -30.18
C SER A 8 0.81 -24.35 -30.79
N LEU A 9 -0.50 -24.59 -30.92
CA LEU A 9 -1.04 -25.83 -31.50
C LEU A 9 -0.63 -26.00 -32.97
N ASN A 10 -0.47 -24.90 -33.69
CA ASN A 10 -0.31 -24.89 -35.14
C ASN A 10 1.10 -24.54 -35.63
N SER A 11 1.97 -23.96 -34.78
CA SER A 11 3.31 -23.49 -35.17
C SER A 11 4.27 -23.39 -33.99
N PRO A 12 4.70 -24.52 -33.38
CA PRO A 12 5.72 -24.48 -32.33
C PRO A 12 7.02 -23.91 -32.90
N LEU A 13 7.72 -23.11 -32.10
CA LEU A 13 9.00 -22.50 -32.48
C LEU A 13 9.98 -22.59 -31.32
N GLU A 14 11.25 -22.84 -31.63
CA GLU A 14 12.34 -22.79 -30.66
C GLU A 14 13.56 -22.09 -31.30
N GLU A 15 14.03 -21.01 -30.69
CA GLU A 15 15.21 -20.26 -31.12
C GLU A 15 16.24 -20.21 -30.00
N LYS A 16 17.50 -20.56 -30.30
CA LYS A 16 18.59 -20.49 -29.33
C LYS A 16 18.90 -19.04 -28.99
N ILE A 17 19.12 -18.76 -27.71
CA ILE A 17 19.56 -17.46 -27.20
C ILE A 17 20.87 -17.61 -26.43
N THR A 18 21.52 -16.48 -26.20
CA THR A 18 22.71 -16.39 -25.36
C THR A 18 22.33 -16.50 -23.88
N GLN A 19 23.30 -16.86 -23.05
CA GLN A 19 23.16 -16.80 -21.60
C GLN A 19 22.82 -15.39 -21.11
N LYS A 20 23.41 -14.36 -21.76
CA LYS A 20 23.19 -12.96 -21.42
C LYS A 20 21.72 -12.57 -21.61
N GLU A 21 21.14 -12.87 -22.78
CA GLU A 21 19.72 -12.60 -23.06
C GLU A 21 18.80 -13.32 -22.07
N TYR A 22 19.10 -14.58 -21.72
CA TYR A 22 18.33 -15.32 -20.73
C TYR A 22 18.36 -14.63 -19.34
N VAL A 23 19.55 -14.21 -18.89
CA VAL A 23 19.72 -13.54 -17.60
C VAL A 23 19.03 -12.17 -17.60
N GLU A 24 19.10 -11.42 -18.70
CA GLU A 24 18.40 -10.13 -18.84
C GLU A 24 16.88 -10.30 -18.73
N LEU A 25 16.30 -11.32 -19.38
CA LEU A 25 14.87 -11.62 -19.27
C LEU A 25 14.46 -12.08 -17.87
N LYS A 26 15.31 -12.87 -17.22
CA LYS A 26 15.08 -13.29 -15.83
C LYS A 26 15.07 -12.08 -14.90
N ASN A 27 16.08 -11.23 -14.99
CA ASN A 27 16.17 -10.01 -14.19
C ASN A 27 15.00 -9.05 -14.47
N ALA A 28 14.57 -8.92 -15.73
CA ALA A 28 13.40 -8.12 -16.09
C ALA A 28 12.13 -8.63 -15.40
N LYS A 29 11.89 -9.95 -15.41
CA LYS A 29 10.76 -10.55 -14.71
C LYS A 29 10.83 -10.37 -13.20
N GLU A 30 12.00 -10.54 -12.59
CA GLU A 30 12.19 -10.31 -11.15
C GLU A 30 11.97 -8.84 -10.76
N THR A 31 12.40 -7.90 -11.60
CA THR A 31 12.18 -6.46 -11.45
C THR A 31 10.69 -6.13 -11.47
N LEU A 32 9.95 -6.62 -12.48
CA LEU A 32 8.50 -6.42 -12.57
C LEU A 32 7.75 -7.08 -11.41
N SER A 33 8.19 -8.27 -10.97
CA SER A 33 7.60 -8.98 -9.84
C SER A 33 7.74 -8.19 -8.55
N SER A 34 8.92 -7.60 -8.34
CA SER A 34 9.19 -6.70 -7.21
C SER A 34 8.37 -5.42 -7.30
N GLY A 35 8.18 -4.89 -8.51
CA GLY A 35 7.33 -3.72 -8.77
C GLY A 35 5.86 -3.99 -8.44
N LEU A 36 5.33 -5.17 -8.80
CA LEU A 36 3.97 -5.58 -8.45
C LEU A 36 3.84 -5.73 -6.93
N ALA A 37 4.79 -6.43 -6.31
CA ALA A 37 4.82 -6.63 -4.86
C ALA A 37 4.84 -5.30 -4.07
N MET A 38 5.49 -4.27 -4.63
CA MET A 38 5.48 -2.90 -4.09
C MET A 38 4.07 -2.29 -4.14
N GLU A 39 3.40 -2.34 -5.29
CA GLU A 39 2.06 -1.77 -5.48
C GLU A 39 0.98 -2.52 -4.68
N GLU A 40 1.07 -3.84 -4.55
CA GLU A 40 0.13 -4.65 -3.77
C GLU A 40 0.15 -4.27 -2.29
N LYS A 41 1.34 -4.06 -1.71
CA LYS A 41 1.46 -3.68 -0.29
C LYS A 41 0.93 -2.28 -0.04
N TYR A 42 1.12 -1.39 -1.01
CA TYR A 42 0.54 -0.07 -0.96
C TYR A 42 -0.99 -0.12 -1.07
N GLU A 43 -1.53 -0.96 -1.95
CA GLU A 43 -2.97 -1.20 -2.07
C GLU A 43 -3.56 -1.74 -0.76
N ILE A 44 -2.90 -2.71 -0.11
CA ILE A 44 -3.35 -3.24 1.18
C ILE A 44 -3.39 -2.12 2.23
N LEU A 45 -2.37 -1.25 2.27
CA LEU A 45 -2.35 -0.08 3.17
C LEU A 45 -3.54 0.85 2.91
N ILE A 46 -3.73 1.26 1.66
CA ILE A 46 -4.79 2.20 1.29
C ILE A 46 -6.19 1.61 1.49
N SER A 47 -6.38 0.33 1.19
CA SER A 47 -7.65 -0.37 1.44
C SER A 47 -7.99 -0.41 2.93
N ASN A 48 -7.02 -0.69 3.81
CA ASN A 48 -7.26 -0.66 5.26
C ASN A 48 -7.56 0.75 5.78
N TYR A 49 -6.92 1.77 5.21
CA TYR A 49 -7.21 3.15 5.55
C TYR A 49 -8.65 3.53 5.13
N LEU A 50 -9.04 3.16 3.91
CA LEU A 50 -10.40 3.37 3.41
C LEU A 50 -11.44 2.68 4.28
N ASP A 51 -11.19 1.43 4.69
CA ASP A 51 -12.10 0.69 5.57
C ASP A 51 -12.23 1.33 6.96
N PHE A 52 -11.14 1.87 7.50
CA PHE A 52 -11.17 2.62 8.76
C PHE A 52 -12.00 3.91 8.65
N GLU A 53 -11.80 4.70 7.60
CA GLU A 53 -12.57 5.93 7.36
C GLU A 53 -14.06 5.63 7.11
N LYS A 54 -14.37 4.60 6.31
CA LYS A 54 -15.75 4.14 6.10
C LYS A 54 -16.42 3.71 7.40
N GLU A 55 -15.71 3.00 8.26
CA GLU A 55 -16.23 2.60 9.56
C GLU A 55 -16.56 3.82 10.43
N CYS A 56 -15.70 4.83 10.46
CA CYS A 56 -15.97 6.07 11.18
C CYS A 56 -17.27 6.74 10.70
N LEU A 57 -17.49 6.79 9.38
CA LEU A 57 -18.70 7.35 8.77
C LEU A 57 -19.95 6.50 9.05
N ASN A 58 -19.82 5.18 9.04
CA ASN A 58 -20.92 4.27 9.39
C ASN A 58 -21.36 4.47 10.84
N GLN A 59 -20.42 4.52 11.79
CA GLN A 59 -20.71 4.75 13.21
C GLN A 59 -21.37 6.13 13.43
N MET A 60 -20.93 7.15 12.69
CA MET A 60 -21.52 8.48 12.74
C MET A 60 -22.96 8.50 12.19
N THR A 61 -23.22 7.80 11.09
CA THR A 61 -24.56 7.67 10.49
C THR A 61 -25.51 6.93 11.42
N ASP A 62 -25.05 5.82 12.00
CA ASP A 62 -25.83 5.07 12.99
C ASP A 62 -26.16 5.91 14.22
N TYR A 63 -25.19 6.71 14.67
CA TYR A 63 -25.39 7.64 15.78
C TYR A 63 -26.47 8.68 15.48
N MET A 64 -26.39 9.34 14.32
CA MET A 64 -27.36 10.34 13.86
C MET A 64 -28.80 9.80 13.88
N MET A 65 -29.00 8.56 13.46
CA MET A 65 -30.34 7.98 13.33
C MET A 65 -30.90 7.40 14.63
N ARG A 66 -30.04 6.92 15.53
CA ARG A 66 -30.48 6.05 16.62
C ARG A 66 -30.31 6.64 18.02
N SER A 67 -29.52 7.70 18.23
CA SER A 67 -29.33 8.52 19.46
C SER A 67 -29.24 7.83 20.85
N ASP A 68 -29.36 6.51 20.93
CA ASP A 68 -29.45 5.74 22.17
C ASP A 68 -28.06 5.28 22.61
N PHE A 69 -27.52 5.96 23.62
CA PHE A 69 -26.27 5.60 24.29
C PHE A 69 -26.48 4.45 25.29
N ILE A 70 -26.63 3.23 24.78
CA ILE A 70 -26.51 2.03 25.60
C ILE A 70 -25.03 1.68 25.73
N TYR A 71 -24.56 1.39 26.95
CA TYR A 71 -23.16 1.05 27.22
C TYR A 71 -22.63 -0.06 26.30
N GLU A 72 -23.44 -1.09 26.06
CA GLU A 72 -23.12 -2.20 25.14
C GLU A 72 -22.80 -1.68 23.73
N ARG A 73 -23.62 -0.77 23.18
CA ARG A 73 -23.39 -0.17 21.87
C ARG A 73 -22.09 0.64 21.85
N SER A 74 -21.83 1.43 22.88
CA SER A 74 -20.58 2.19 23.01
C SER A 74 -19.34 1.28 23.06
N PHE A 75 -19.43 0.17 23.81
CA PHE A 75 -18.38 -0.83 23.87
C PHE A 75 -18.14 -1.49 22.50
N GLN A 76 -19.20 -1.90 21.81
CA GLN A 76 -19.11 -2.52 20.48
C GLN A 76 -18.50 -1.55 19.46
N THR A 77 -18.94 -0.29 19.42
CA THR A 77 -18.36 0.72 18.54
C THR A 77 -16.86 0.90 18.81
N ARG A 78 -16.45 0.98 20.08
CA ARG A 78 -15.03 1.08 20.43
C ARG A 78 -14.23 -0.16 20.00
N LEU A 79 -14.79 -1.36 20.14
CA LEU A 79 -14.13 -2.60 19.72
C LEU A 79 -13.97 -2.67 18.19
N THR A 80 -15.03 -2.33 17.44
CA THR A 80 -15.01 -2.32 15.97
C THR A 80 -13.98 -1.32 15.44
N LEU A 81 -13.98 -0.09 15.96
CA LEU A 81 -13.03 0.93 15.53
C LEU A 81 -11.59 0.55 15.88
N ASN A 82 -11.35 -0.03 17.06
CA ASN A 82 -10.02 -0.55 17.40
C ASN A 82 -9.58 -1.67 16.47
N THR A 83 -10.48 -2.59 16.11
CA THR A 83 -10.18 -3.68 15.15
C THR A 83 -9.75 -3.12 13.80
N ARG A 84 -10.49 -2.15 13.25
CA ARG A 84 -10.12 -1.48 11.99
C ARG A 84 -8.79 -0.75 12.11
N PHE A 85 -8.57 -0.06 13.23
CA PHE A 85 -7.34 0.68 13.46
C PHE A 85 -6.12 -0.24 13.61
N VAL A 86 -6.24 -1.38 14.32
CA VAL A 86 -5.19 -2.40 14.43
C VAL A 86 -4.81 -2.94 13.05
N ASN A 87 -5.80 -3.23 12.21
CA ASN A 87 -5.55 -3.71 10.84
C ASN A 87 -4.79 -2.67 10.01
N LEU A 88 -5.16 -1.39 10.12
CA LEU A 88 -4.45 -0.29 9.47
C LEU A 88 -3.00 -0.14 9.96
N LEU A 89 -2.77 -0.20 11.28
CA LEU A 89 -1.42 -0.13 11.84
C LEU A 89 -0.56 -1.32 11.38
N THR A 90 -1.16 -2.49 11.24
CA THR A 90 -0.50 -3.71 10.76
C THR A 90 -0.14 -3.61 9.28
N SER A 91 -1.04 -3.13 8.43
CA SER A 91 -0.77 -2.93 7.00
C SER A 91 0.26 -1.82 6.76
N ALA A 92 0.21 -0.73 7.54
CA ALA A 92 1.23 0.31 7.50
C ALA A 92 2.62 -0.23 7.86
N ARG A 93 2.70 -1.10 8.88
CA ARG A 93 3.96 -1.76 9.24
C ARG A 93 4.48 -2.64 8.11
N LEU A 94 3.63 -3.48 7.54
CA LEU A 94 3.99 -4.33 6.40
C LEU A 94 4.60 -3.50 5.26
N TYR A 95 3.97 -2.38 4.93
CA TYR A 95 4.45 -1.46 3.89
C TYR A 95 5.81 -0.85 4.25
N VAL A 96 5.94 -0.23 5.43
CA VAL A 96 7.17 0.45 5.87
C VAL A 96 8.37 -0.50 5.93
N ASP A 97 8.16 -1.74 6.38
CA ASP A 97 9.26 -2.72 6.51
C ASP A 97 9.80 -3.17 5.15
N GLN A 98 8.95 -3.22 4.14
CA GLN A 98 9.27 -3.90 2.88
C GLN A 98 9.56 -2.94 1.73
N ILE A 99 9.08 -1.70 1.78
CA ILE A 99 9.23 -0.74 0.67
C ILE A 99 10.69 -0.53 0.25
N ARG A 100 11.63 -0.47 1.21
CA ARG A 100 13.07 -0.33 0.90
C ARG A 100 13.62 -1.52 0.12
N GLN A 101 13.19 -2.74 0.45
CA GLN A 101 13.64 -3.94 -0.25
C GLN A 101 13.08 -3.97 -1.68
N HIS A 102 11.78 -3.69 -1.84
CA HIS A 102 11.14 -3.67 -3.17
C HIS A 102 11.72 -2.58 -4.08
N VAL A 103 11.88 -1.36 -3.56
CA VAL A 103 12.53 -0.26 -4.30
C VAL A 103 13.94 -0.65 -4.71
N GLY A 104 14.72 -1.24 -3.80
CA GLY A 104 16.07 -1.70 -4.10
C GLY A 104 16.14 -2.82 -5.14
N ALA A 105 15.12 -3.67 -5.25
CA ALA A 105 15.04 -4.72 -6.26
C ALA A 105 14.57 -4.19 -7.62
N CYS A 106 13.94 -3.01 -7.65
CA CYS A 106 13.43 -2.40 -8.86
C CYS A 106 14.33 -1.31 -9.43
N ALA A 107 15.11 -0.61 -8.60
CA ALA A 107 15.91 0.54 -9.03
C ALA A 107 17.20 0.10 -9.74
N GLU A 108 17.67 0.94 -10.67
CA GLU A 108 18.97 0.75 -11.34
C GLU A 108 20.13 0.83 -10.33
N ASP A 109 20.12 1.84 -9.47
CA ASP A 109 21.00 1.93 -8.31
C ASP A 109 20.25 1.55 -7.03
N SER A 110 20.40 0.28 -6.65
CA SER A 110 19.75 -0.32 -5.48
C SER A 110 20.09 0.40 -4.17
N GLU A 111 21.36 0.79 -3.98
CA GLU A 111 21.83 1.32 -2.69
C GLU A 111 21.44 2.79 -2.54
N PHE A 112 21.55 3.56 -3.63
CA PHE A 112 21.02 4.92 -3.68
C PHE A 112 19.52 4.93 -3.37
N ALA A 113 18.72 4.12 -4.06
CA ALA A 113 17.27 4.12 -3.88
C ALA A 113 16.85 3.69 -2.47
N LYS A 114 17.52 2.69 -1.87
CA LYS A 114 17.32 2.30 -0.46
C LYS A 114 17.66 3.40 0.52
N THR A 115 18.72 4.16 0.24
CA THR A 115 19.20 5.26 1.07
C THR A 115 18.24 6.44 1.00
N GLU A 116 17.79 6.81 -0.20
CA GLU A 116 16.79 7.87 -0.41
C GLU A 116 15.51 7.63 0.39
N ILE A 117 14.94 6.43 0.29
CA ILE A 117 13.72 6.07 1.04
C ILE A 117 13.97 6.08 2.55
N LYS A 118 15.13 5.57 3.01
CA LYS A 118 15.50 5.60 4.43
C LYS A 118 15.61 7.02 4.96
N THR A 119 16.26 7.91 4.22
CA THR A 119 16.44 9.32 4.58
C THR A 119 15.09 10.04 4.61
N LEU A 120 14.21 9.77 3.65
CA LEU A 120 12.86 10.34 3.63
C LEU A 120 12.03 9.91 4.85
N MET A 121 12.05 8.62 5.20
CA MET A 121 11.39 8.11 6.40
C MET A 121 11.94 8.73 7.68
N ALA A 122 13.27 8.87 7.78
CA ALA A 122 13.91 9.51 8.92
C ALA A 122 13.49 10.98 9.05
N SER A 123 13.47 11.72 7.94
CA SER A 123 13.01 13.11 7.89
C SER A 123 11.55 13.24 8.37
N MET A 124 10.64 12.39 7.90
CA MET A 124 9.24 12.38 8.35
C MET A 124 9.12 12.08 9.84
N TYR A 125 9.93 11.15 10.35
CA TYR A 125 9.98 10.84 11.77
C TYR A 125 10.45 12.06 12.59
N ASP A 126 11.45 12.79 12.13
CA ASP A 126 11.99 13.92 12.87
C ASP A 126 11.08 15.15 12.81
N SER A 127 10.38 15.37 11.68
CA SER A 127 9.60 16.58 11.44
C SER A 127 8.09 16.48 11.72
N ILE A 128 7.51 15.28 11.79
CA ILE A 128 6.04 15.08 11.88
C ILE A 128 5.69 14.33 13.16
N PHE A 129 5.01 15.01 14.09
CA PHE A 129 4.55 14.41 15.35
C PHE A 129 3.64 13.21 15.12
N GLU A 130 2.64 13.34 14.24
CA GLU A 130 1.65 12.30 13.95
C GLU A 130 2.33 11.04 13.41
N TYR A 131 3.39 11.19 12.60
CA TYR A 131 4.18 10.06 12.10
C TYR A 131 4.83 9.30 13.26
N ARG A 132 5.52 10.01 14.16
CA ARG A 132 6.13 9.38 15.34
C ARG A 132 5.09 8.76 16.27
N PHE A 133 3.96 9.43 16.45
CA PHE A 133 2.85 8.96 17.25
C PHE A 133 2.28 7.66 16.69
N MET A 134 2.03 7.59 15.39
CA MET A 134 1.51 6.38 14.73
C MET A 134 2.48 5.20 14.82
N GLU A 135 3.79 5.45 14.73
CA GLU A 135 4.81 4.42 14.95
C GLU A 135 4.88 3.96 16.42
N ALA A 136 4.73 4.87 17.38
CA ALA A 136 4.75 4.54 18.80
C ALA A 136 3.46 3.82 19.25
N ILE A 137 2.29 4.28 18.81
CA ILE A 137 1.00 3.68 19.18
C ILE A 137 0.86 2.28 18.58
N ARG A 138 1.42 2.01 17.39
CA ARG A 138 1.49 0.66 16.82
C ARG A 138 2.25 -0.30 17.73
N ASN A 139 3.44 0.08 18.20
CA ASN A 139 4.22 -0.76 19.11
C ASN A 139 3.46 -1.02 20.42
N PHE A 140 2.76 -0.02 20.95
CA PHE A 140 1.90 -0.21 22.12
C PHE A 140 0.75 -1.19 21.85
N VAL A 141 0.04 -1.01 20.73
CA VAL A 141 -1.10 -1.87 20.36
C VAL A 141 -0.69 -3.33 20.17
N GLN A 142 0.49 -3.57 19.60
CA GLN A 142 0.98 -4.93 19.36
C GLN A 142 1.36 -5.70 20.63
N HIS A 143 1.67 -5.00 21.72
CA HIS A 143 2.28 -5.64 22.90
C HIS A 143 1.50 -5.44 24.19
N ARG A 144 0.53 -4.51 24.25
CA ARG A 144 0.00 -4.00 25.52
C ARG A 144 -1.50 -3.79 25.55
N GLY A 145 -2.05 -2.99 24.65
CA GLY A 145 -3.42 -2.48 24.79
C GLY A 145 -4.07 -2.02 23.49
N LEU A 146 -5.18 -1.29 23.62
CA LEU A 146 -5.91 -0.71 22.49
C LEU A 146 -5.59 0.79 22.35
N ALA A 147 -5.67 1.35 21.16
CA ALA A 147 -5.31 2.76 20.93
C ALA A 147 -6.47 3.72 21.15
N ILE A 148 -7.69 3.31 20.77
CA ILE A 148 -8.89 4.14 20.87
C ILE A 148 -9.47 4.00 22.27
N HIS A 149 -9.30 5.05 23.06
CA HIS A 149 -9.72 5.11 24.45
C HIS A 149 -11.05 5.84 24.63
N LYS A 150 -11.27 6.88 23.83
CA LYS A 150 -12.43 7.77 23.91
C LYS A 150 -13.04 7.97 22.53
N ILE A 151 -14.36 7.98 22.49
CA ILE A 151 -15.17 8.29 21.31
C ILE A 151 -16.16 9.37 21.72
N SER A 152 -16.27 10.42 20.93
CA SER A 152 -17.21 11.51 21.17
C SER A 152 -17.92 11.86 19.87
N TYR A 153 -19.21 12.13 19.96
CA TYR A 153 -20.03 12.53 18.83
C TYR A 153 -20.46 13.97 19.06
N ASN A 154 -20.20 14.83 18.07
CA ASN A 154 -20.53 16.24 18.13
C ASN A 154 -21.48 16.58 16.97
N GLY A 155 -22.56 17.30 17.28
CA GLY A 155 -23.42 17.94 16.30
C GLY A 155 -23.17 19.45 16.29
N LYS A 156 -22.99 20.06 15.11
CA LYS A 156 -22.84 21.50 14.96
C LYS A 156 -23.71 22.00 13.79
N TRP A 157 -24.57 22.98 14.06
CA TRP A 157 -25.30 23.68 13.01
C TRP A 157 -24.33 24.48 12.12
N THR A 158 -24.49 24.38 10.80
CA THR A 158 -23.65 25.10 9.82
C THR A 158 -23.81 26.62 9.91
N SER A 159 -25.01 27.10 10.25
CA SER A 159 -25.32 28.49 10.54
C SER A 159 -26.35 28.57 11.69
N ILE A 160 -26.16 29.50 12.63
CA ILE A 160 -27.06 29.64 13.79
C ILE A 160 -28.29 30.50 13.43
N ASN A 161 -28.23 31.26 12.33
CA ASN A 161 -29.21 32.29 12.00
C ASN A 161 -29.97 32.03 10.69
N GLU A 162 -29.76 30.88 10.05
CA GLU A 162 -30.40 30.52 8.78
C GLU A 162 -31.42 29.41 8.98
N PRO A 163 -32.68 29.58 8.51
CA PRO A 163 -33.74 28.58 8.65
C PRO A 163 -33.41 27.22 8.03
N ASP A 164 -32.61 27.23 6.94
CA ASP A 164 -32.20 26.06 6.19
C ASP A 164 -30.81 25.55 6.59
N SER A 165 -30.33 25.92 7.79
CA SER A 165 -29.06 25.41 8.30
C SER A 165 -29.10 23.89 8.43
N GLU A 166 -28.01 23.25 8.03
CA GLU A 166 -27.82 21.82 8.22
C GLU A 166 -27.15 21.55 9.57
N LEU A 167 -27.43 20.39 10.17
CA LEU A 167 -26.76 19.91 11.38
C LEU A 167 -25.66 18.93 10.99
N GLU A 168 -24.40 19.35 11.08
CA GLU A 168 -23.25 18.50 10.82
C GLU A 168 -22.93 17.62 12.02
N TYR A 169 -22.89 16.31 11.80
CA TYR A 169 -22.37 15.36 12.78
C TYR A 169 -20.89 15.08 12.54
N ARG A 170 -20.13 14.88 13.62
CA ARG A 170 -18.72 14.51 13.60
C ARG A 170 -18.45 13.45 14.66
N ILE A 171 -17.64 12.46 14.31
CA ILE A 171 -17.04 11.51 15.26
C ILE A 171 -15.61 11.95 15.58
N LEU A 172 -15.29 12.02 16.87
CA LEU A 172 -13.95 12.23 17.38
C LEU A 172 -13.50 10.96 18.09
N ILE A 173 -12.41 10.40 17.61
CA ILE A 173 -11.85 9.16 18.12
C ILE A 173 -10.44 9.48 18.62
N SER A 174 -10.16 9.13 19.88
CA SER A 174 -8.96 9.65 20.52
C SER A 174 -8.17 8.64 21.34
N ALA A 175 -6.85 8.81 21.31
CA ALA A 175 -5.92 8.20 22.24
C ALA A 175 -5.66 9.16 23.41
N MET A 176 -5.91 8.70 24.63
CA MET A 176 -5.65 9.47 25.85
C MET A 176 -4.23 9.23 26.37
N LYS A 177 -3.48 10.29 26.63
CA LYS A 177 -2.13 10.22 27.20
C LYS A 177 -2.08 9.48 28.54
N SER A 178 -3.09 9.68 29.39
CA SER A 178 -3.24 9.01 30.69
C SER A 178 -3.45 7.49 30.59
N LYS A 179 -3.83 6.98 29.42
CA LYS A 179 -3.96 5.53 29.17
C LYS A 179 -2.70 4.92 28.56
N LEU A 180 -1.75 5.76 28.16
CA LEU A 180 -0.43 5.40 27.64
C LEU A 180 0.69 5.63 28.67
N SER A 181 0.36 6.31 29.78
CA SER A 181 1.30 6.67 30.84
C SER A 181 1.79 5.46 31.65
N GLY A 182 3.07 5.43 31.98
CA GLY A 182 3.67 4.40 32.86
C GLY A 182 4.16 3.15 32.14
N ASP A 183 4.04 3.07 30.81
CA ASP A 183 4.60 1.96 30.04
C ASP A 183 5.97 2.33 29.44
N SER A 184 7.00 1.57 29.81
CA SER A 184 8.35 1.73 29.26
C SER A 184 8.43 1.44 27.76
N ALA A 185 7.42 0.76 27.19
CA ALA A 185 7.35 0.42 25.77
C ALA A 185 6.83 1.58 24.91
N PHE A 186 6.10 2.55 25.47
CA PHE A 186 5.73 3.75 24.72
C PHE A 186 6.91 4.72 24.70
N LYS A 187 7.36 5.11 23.50
CA LYS A 187 8.61 5.86 23.35
C LYS A 187 8.54 7.20 24.11
N LYS A 188 9.41 7.38 25.10
CA LYS A 188 9.41 8.54 26.01
C LYS A 188 9.41 9.89 25.30
N GLY A 189 10.16 10.04 24.22
CA GLY A 189 10.18 11.27 23.42
C GLY A 189 8.79 11.61 22.86
N VAL A 190 8.10 10.62 22.29
CA VAL A 190 6.75 10.80 21.74
C VAL A 190 5.74 11.07 22.86
N TYR A 191 5.86 10.37 23.99
CA TYR A 191 4.99 10.60 25.15
C TYR A 191 5.09 12.04 25.69
N ASN A 192 6.31 12.57 25.77
CA ASN A 192 6.54 13.92 26.27
C ASN A 192 5.90 14.98 25.37
N ASP A 193 6.04 14.82 24.05
CA ASP A 193 5.47 15.72 23.04
C ASP A 193 3.95 15.58 22.88
N MET A 194 3.36 14.48 23.36
CA MET A 194 1.95 14.16 23.17
C MET A 194 1.04 15.12 23.96
N PRO A 195 -0.04 15.68 23.36
CA PRO A 195 -1.10 16.35 24.12
C PRO A 195 -1.88 15.34 24.97
N ASP A 196 -2.76 15.80 25.86
CA ASP A 196 -3.56 14.90 26.71
C ASP A 196 -4.48 13.98 25.91
N GLU A 197 -4.94 14.45 24.76
CA GLU A 197 -5.80 13.73 23.83
C GLU A 197 -5.27 13.92 22.40
N VAL A 198 -4.99 12.82 21.69
CA VAL A 198 -4.61 12.83 20.28
C VAL A 198 -5.78 12.32 19.44
N ASN A 199 -6.23 13.12 18.47
CA ASN A 199 -7.24 12.72 17.50
C ASN A 199 -6.65 11.70 16.53
N ILE A 200 -7.16 10.47 16.58
CA ILE A 200 -6.66 9.35 15.79
C ILE A 200 -6.96 9.52 14.31
N SER A 201 -8.13 10.04 13.94
CA SER A 201 -8.48 10.25 12.53
C SER A 201 -7.54 11.27 11.88
N GLU A 202 -7.26 12.38 12.57
CA GLU A 202 -6.31 13.38 12.08
C GLU A 202 -4.89 12.82 11.97
N ALA A 203 -4.39 12.17 13.04
CA ALA A 203 -3.07 11.56 13.04
C ALA A 203 -2.92 10.52 11.92
N THR A 204 -3.97 9.72 11.69
CA THR A 204 -4.02 8.73 10.61
C THR A 204 -3.90 9.41 9.24
N ARG A 205 -4.68 10.46 8.97
CA ARG A 205 -4.64 11.16 7.68
C ARG A 205 -3.27 11.77 7.40
N VAL A 206 -2.63 12.37 8.41
CA VAL A 206 -1.27 12.91 8.28
C VAL A 206 -0.28 11.79 8.01
N TYR A 207 -0.39 10.66 8.72
CA TYR A 207 0.49 9.51 8.54
C TYR A 207 0.34 8.85 7.16
N ILE A 208 -0.87 8.60 6.69
CA ILE A 208 -1.09 8.04 5.36
C ILE A 208 -0.65 9.01 4.26
N ALA A 209 -0.81 10.33 4.46
CA ALA A 209 -0.27 11.32 3.53
C ALA A 209 1.28 11.27 3.46
N ALA A 210 1.96 11.04 4.58
CA ALA A 210 3.40 10.84 4.62
C ALA A 210 3.82 9.53 3.92
N LEU A 211 3.12 8.42 4.18
CA LEU A 211 3.38 7.15 3.47
C LEU A 211 3.11 7.24 1.97
N ASN A 212 2.11 8.00 1.53
CA ASN A 212 1.87 8.27 0.11
C ASN A 212 3.02 9.07 -0.53
N GLN A 213 3.63 10.01 0.18
CA GLN A 213 4.82 10.71 -0.32
C GLN A 213 6.02 9.75 -0.48
N ILE A 214 6.22 8.83 0.47
CA ILE A 214 7.22 7.77 0.35
C ILE A 214 6.93 6.90 -0.88
N HIS A 215 5.67 6.51 -1.09
CA HIS A 215 5.27 5.69 -2.24
C HIS A 215 5.46 6.39 -3.59
N SER A 216 5.11 7.67 -3.67
CA SER A 216 5.36 8.48 -4.85
C SER A 216 6.84 8.55 -5.18
N ARG A 217 7.69 8.79 -4.17
CA ARG A 217 9.15 8.78 -4.36
C ARG A 217 9.67 7.41 -4.80
N ALA A 218 9.14 6.34 -4.22
CA ALA A 218 9.47 4.97 -4.63
C ALA A 218 9.12 4.69 -6.10
N ARG A 219 7.95 5.15 -6.56
CA ARG A 219 7.55 5.06 -7.98
C ARG A 219 8.50 5.84 -8.88
N GLU A 220 8.89 7.06 -8.52
CA GLU A 220 9.86 7.85 -9.29
C GLU A 220 11.20 7.13 -9.47
N LEU A 221 11.75 6.58 -8.38
CA LEU A 221 13.05 5.89 -8.37
C LEU A 221 13.06 4.60 -9.19
N THR A 222 11.89 3.99 -9.39
CA THR A 222 11.77 2.65 -10.01
C THR A 222 11.17 2.68 -11.40
N ASN A 223 10.51 3.77 -11.81
CA ASN A 223 9.73 3.85 -13.04
C ASN A 223 10.55 3.51 -14.29
N GLN A 224 11.75 4.09 -14.43
CA GLN A 224 12.58 3.87 -15.62
C GLN A 224 12.91 2.38 -15.80
N ASN A 225 13.44 1.73 -14.76
CA ASN A 225 13.83 0.33 -14.87
C ASN A 225 12.62 -0.61 -15.02
N LEU A 226 11.49 -0.31 -14.38
CA LEU A 226 10.24 -1.04 -14.60
C LEU A 226 9.75 -0.91 -16.06
N THR A 227 9.86 0.28 -16.67
CA THR A 227 9.51 0.48 -18.08
C THR A 227 10.43 -0.32 -19.00
N ILE A 228 11.75 -0.29 -18.77
CA ILE A 228 12.73 -1.04 -19.57
C ILE A 228 12.48 -2.55 -19.43
N ALA A 229 12.32 -3.06 -18.20
CA ALA A 229 12.02 -4.46 -17.94
C ALA A 229 10.75 -4.94 -18.65
N ARG A 230 9.69 -4.13 -18.64
CA ARG A 230 8.46 -4.44 -19.36
C ARG A 230 8.66 -4.44 -20.87
N SER A 231 9.40 -3.46 -21.42
CA SER A 231 9.70 -3.40 -22.85
C SER A 231 10.46 -4.64 -23.31
N MET A 232 11.49 -5.06 -22.56
CA MET A 232 12.28 -6.26 -22.91
C MET A 232 11.40 -7.51 -23.08
N ILE A 233 10.44 -7.72 -22.17
CA ILE A 233 9.53 -8.87 -22.28
C ILE A 233 8.52 -8.66 -23.42
N SER A 234 8.00 -7.44 -23.60
CA SER A 234 7.08 -7.10 -24.69
C SER A 234 7.73 -7.33 -26.06
N ASP A 235 8.97 -6.90 -26.25
CA ASP A 235 9.72 -7.04 -27.50
C ASP A 235 9.93 -8.52 -27.86
N VAL A 236 10.18 -9.38 -26.87
CA VAL A 236 10.24 -10.83 -27.07
C VAL A 236 8.86 -11.39 -27.43
N ILE A 237 7.80 -10.98 -26.74
CA ILE A 237 6.44 -11.41 -27.08
C ILE A 237 6.09 -11.02 -28.52
N ASP A 238 6.39 -9.78 -28.91
CA ASP A 238 6.12 -9.26 -30.25
C ASP A 238 6.98 -9.92 -31.34
N LYS A 239 8.24 -10.25 -31.04
CA LYS A 239 9.13 -10.98 -31.97
C LYS A 239 8.60 -12.38 -32.26
N TYR A 240 8.03 -13.04 -31.26
CA TYR A 240 7.66 -14.46 -31.35
C TYR A 240 6.17 -14.74 -31.48
N LYS A 241 5.28 -13.74 -31.38
CA LYS A 241 3.83 -13.97 -31.54
C LYS A 241 3.49 -14.60 -32.91
N PRO A 242 2.48 -15.48 -32.97
CA PRO A 242 2.02 -16.07 -34.23
C PRO A 242 1.45 -15.00 -35.17
N ALA A 243 1.46 -15.29 -36.48
CA ALA A 243 0.97 -14.37 -37.50
C ALA A 243 -0.56 -14.20 -37.51
N LYS A 244 -1.30 -15.14 -36.89
CA LYS A 244 -2.77 -15.11 -36.75
C LYS A 244 -3.12 -14.87 -35.28
N GLU A 245 -3.96 -13.87 -35.01
CA GLU A 245 -4.41 -13.52 -33.64
C GLU A 245 -5.22 -14.63 -32.95
N GLU A 246 -5.84 -15.55 -33.71
CA GLU A 246 -6.68 -16.62 -33.17
C GLU A 246 -5.90 -17.80 -32.56
N ASP A 247 -4.56 -17.86 -32.74
CA ASP A 247 -3.75 -18.93 -32.18
C ASP A 247 -3.48 -18.66 -30.68
N ASN A 248 -4.06 -19.45 -29.78
CA ASN A 248 -3.63 -19.45 -28.38
C ASN A 248 -2.15 -19.87 -28.31
N PHE A 249 -1.30 -18.99 -27.77
CA PHE A 249 0.14 -19.23 -27.67
C PHE A 249 0.68 -18.89 -26.29
N GLY A 250 1.82 -19.50 -25.94
CA GLY A 250 2.61 -19.17 -24.76
C GLY A 250 4.08 -19.04 -25.14
N ILE A 251 4.81 -18.14 -24.50
CA ILE A 251 6.24 -17.94 -24.73
C ILE A 251 6.98 -18.16 -23.40
N GLU A 252 8.05 -18.93 -23.46
CA GLU A 252 8.95 -19.14 -22.31
C GLU A 252 10.41 -19.03 -22.74
N ALA A 253 11.26 -18.55 -21.85
CA ALA A 253 12.70 -18.75 -21.94
C ALA A 253 13.09 -20.00 -21.14
N ILE A 254 13.87 -20.90 -21.73
CA ILE A 254 14.28 -22.16 -21.11
C ILE A 254 15.80 -22.26 -20.96
N HIS A 255 16.23 -22.78 -19.82
CA HIS A 255 17.61 -23.17 -19.54
C HIS A 255 17.66 -24.70 -19.44
N PHE A 256 18.51 -25.34 -20.23
CA PHE A 256 18.63 -26.80 -20.29
C PHE A 256 20.08 -27.28 -20.38
N THR A 257 20.35 -28.50 -19.90
CA THR A 257 21.65 -29.15 -20.01
C THR A 257 21.72 -30.05 -21.25
N ASN A 258 22.95 -30.35 -21.68
CA ASN A 258 23.19 -31.45 -22.61
C ASN A 258 23.57 -32.67 -21.76
N GLY A 259 22.58 -33.48 -21.39
CA GLY A 259 22.82 -34.81 -20.82
C GLY A 259 23.25 -35.78 -21.91
N THR A 260 23.98 -36.83 -21.55
CA THR A 260 24.49 -37.86 -22.48
C THR A 260 23.39 -38.68 -23.17
N GLU A 261 22.14 -38.64 -22.67
CA GLU A 261 21.02 -39.41 -23.23
C GLU A 261 19.69 -38.62 -23.37
N THR A 262 19.48 -37.54 -22.61
CA THR A 262 18.28 -36.69 -22.71
C THR A 262 18.56 -35.21 -22.41
N LEU A 263 17.80 -34.31 -23.05
CA LEU A 263 17.78 -32.88 -22.74
C LEU A 263 17.00 -32.66 -21.44
N GLU A 264 17.67 -32.23 -20.38
CA GLU A 264 17.04 -31.89 -19.10
C GLU A 264 16.81 -30.38 -19.00
N VAL A 265 15.55 -29.97 -18.83
CA VAL A 265 15.18 -28.56 -18.59
C VAL A 265 15.42 -28.24 -17.13
N LEU A 266 16.36 -27.33 -16.86
CA LEU A 266 16.71 -26.86 -15.52
C LEU A 266 15.75 -25.79 -15.00
N GLU A 267 15.37 -24.85 -15.87
CA GLU A 267 14.53 -23.72 -15.49
C GLU A 267 13.65 -23.26 -16.66
N ARG A 268 12.40 -22.91 -16.34
CA ARG A 268 11.44 -22.34 -17.27
C ARG A 268 11.01 -20.97 -16.78
N LEU A 269 11.08 -19.99 -17.66
CA LEU A 269 10.71 -18.62 -17.40
C LEU A 269 9.55 -18.22 -18.31
N PRO A 270 8.28 -18.36 -17.87
CA PRO A 270 7.14 -17.87 -18.64
C PRO A 270 7.26 -16.36 -18.87
N LEU A 271 7.14 -15.95 -20.14
CA LEU A 271 7.19 -14.57 -20.61
C LEU A 271 5.77 -14.13 -20.95
N MET A 272 5.12 -13.50 -19.99
CA MET A 272 3.74 -13.06 -20.05
C MET A 272 3.62 -11.76 -19.23
N LEU A 273 2.70 -10.86 -19.58
CA LEU A 273 2.61 -9.51 -18.99
C LEU A 273 1.27 -9.21 -18.30
N GLU A 274 0.30 -10.12 -18.37
CA GLU A 274 -1.05 -9.98 -17.83
C GLU A 274 -1.03 -9.77 -16.31
N TRP A 275 -0.08 -10.40 -15.61
CA TRP A 275 0.12 -10.18 -14.18
C TRP A 275 0.73 -8.80 -13.88
N ASP A 276 1.59 -8.29 -14.76
CA ASP A 276 2.16 -6.93 -14.62
C ASP A 276 1.14 -5.84 -15.00
N ASP A 277 0.11 -6.17 -15.79
CA ASP A 277 -1.04 -5.28 -16.01
C ASP A 277 -1.76 -4.95 -14.71
N MET A 278 -1.74 -5.87 -13.73
CA MET A 278 -2.29 -5.60 -12.40
C MET A 278 -1.50 -4.51 -11.69
N ARG A 279 -0.17 -4.48 -11.82
CA ARG A 279 0.67 -3.39 -11.29
C ARG A 279 0.27 -2.05 -11.91
N LEU A 280 0.05 -2.01 -13.22
CA LEU A 280 -0.40 -0.80 -13.91
C LEU A 280 -1.81 -0.36 -13.49
N ALA A 281 -2.71 -1.32 -13.26
CA ALA A 281 -4.06 -1.06 -12.76
C ALA A 281 -4.02 -0.47 -11.33
N LEU A 282 -3.20 -1.05 -10.44
CA LEU A 282 -2.99 -0.54 -9.08
C LEU A 282 -2.36 0.86 -9.08
N TYR A 283 -1.37 1.08 -9.95
CA TYR A 283 -0.78 2.40 -10.14
C TYR A 283 -1.84 3.43 -10.52
N LYS A 284 -2.67 3.13 -11.52
CA LYS A 284 -3.77 4.02 -11.98
C LYS A 284 -4.79 4.27 -10.87
N LYS A 285 -5.24 3.21 -10.18
CA LYS A 285 -6.21 3.28 -9.07
C LYS A 285 -5.74 4.22 -7.97
N ASN A 286 -4.46 4.13 -7.61
CA ASN A 286 -3.87 4.83 -6.47
C ASN A 286 -3.05 6.07 -6.86
N LYS A 287 -3.18 6.56 -8.11
CA LYS A 287 -2.41 7.73 -8.60
C LYS A 287 -2.89 9.05 -7.98
N ASN A 288 -4.19 9.18 -7.76
CA ASN A 288 -4.81 10.46 -7.42
C ASN A 288 -4.98 10.68 -5.91
N ILE A 289 -4.42 9.80 -5.09
CA ILE A 289 -4.43 9.96 -3.63
C ILE A 289 -3.50 11.14 -3.31
N SER A 290 -4.10 12.31 -3.11
CA SER A 290 -3.39 13.54 -2.80
C SER A 290 -4.14 14.26 -1.68
N ASN A 291 -3.43 15.06 -0.89
CA ASN A 291 -4.05 15.96 0.08
C ASN A 291 -5.06 15.31 1.05
N LEU A 292 -4.84 14.07 1.49
CA LEU A 292 -5.71 13.36 2.46
C LEU A 292 -5.97 14.16 3.75
N ARG A 293 -5.05 15.08 4.11
CA ARG A 293 -5.22 16.00 5.23
C ARG A 293 -6.37 17.01 5.03
N LYS A 294 -6.66 17.39 3.80
CA LYS A 294 -7.63 18.45 3.45
C LYS A 294 -8.97 17.90 2.97
N TRP A 295 -9.06 16.62 2.67
CA TRP A 295 -10.27 16.01 2.12
C TRP A 295 -11.25 15.62 3.22
N VAL A 296 -12.52 15.99 3.01
CA VAL A 296 -13.65 15.65 3.88
C VAL A 296 -14.76 15.11 2.97
N VAL A 297 -15.41 14.05 3.42
CA VAL A 297 -16.61 13.51 2.76
C VAL A 297 -17.82 14.03 3.50
N THR A 298 -18.77 14.59 2.78
CA THR A 298 -20.05 15.08 3.31
C THR A 298 -21.18 14.77 2.34
N SER A 299 -22.37 14.53 2.86
CA SER A 299 -23.62 14.41 2.10
C SER A 299 -24.48 15.68 2.17
N SER A 300 -23.89 16.79 2.65
CA SER A 300 -24.50 18.12 2.66
C SER A 300 -24.95 18.52 1.26
N LEU A 301 -26.13 19.16 1.15
CA LEU A 301 -26.68 19.62 -0.12
C LEU A 301 -26.23 21.06 -0.46
N ASN A 302 -25.63 21.76 0.52
CA ASN A 302 -25.24 23.16 0.41
C ASN A 302 -23.71 23.30 0.42
N HIS A 303 -23.13 23.59 -0.76
CA HIS A 303 -21.72 23.94 -0.95
C HIS A 303 -21.55 25.23 -1.75
#